data_AF-A0A3B9MLQ0-F1
#
_entry.id   AF-A0A3B9MLQ0-F1
#
_cell.length_a   1.000
_cell.length_b   1.000
_cell.length_c   1.000
_cell.angle_alpha   90.00
_cell.angle_beta   90.00
_cell.angle_gamma   90.00
#
_symmetry.space_group_name_H-M   'P 1'
#
loop_
_entity.id
_entity.type
_entity.pdbx_description
1 polymer ?
#
loop_
_entity_poly.entity_id
_entity_poly.type
_entity_poly.pdbx_seq_one_letter_code
_entity_poly.pdbx_strand_id
1 'polypeptide(L)'
;MSESSSLKRLRFFTGRLLTAADFTLDQNYLREKLKRHNRSLHGFGIVSGLEVSASAGQISVAPGIALDCEGNEIVVCEKQVLSALAAVESWHAAYVNIRFAEEEGDFIPVVGDDAETSAPSTLRESFEIILAQENCNRGHRHVRARWQACGKPHALTIAKLRRGAEAWRVDRRYRALAIK
;
A
#
# COMPACT_ATOMS: atom_id res chain seq x y z
N MET A 1 -5.54 10.20 17.30
CA MET A 1 -4.62 11.25 16.86
C MET A 1 -3.23 10.69 17.14
N SER A 2 -2.58 10.07 16.17
CA SER A 2 -1.21 9.55 16.38
C SER A 2 -0.26 10.73 16.55
N GLU A 3 0.70 10.59 17.46
CA GLU A 3 1.67 11.62 17.84
C GLU A 3 2.24 12.32 16.61
N SER A 4 2.00 13.63 16.50
CA SER A 4 2.79 14.46 15.59
C SER A 4 4.15 14.71 16.24
N SER A 5 4.99 13.68 16.29
CA SER A 5 6.40 13.89 16.63
C SER A 5 7.02 14.82 15.57
N SER A 6 7.78 15.81 16.02
CA SER A 6 8.47 16.71 15.10
C SER A 6 9.44 15.89 14.25
N LEU A 7 9.38 16.03 12.92
CA LEU A 7 10.34 15.36 12.04
C LEU A 7 11.74 15.94 12.29
N LYS A 8 12.71 15.05 12.51
CA LYS A 8 14.12 15.40 12.68
C LYS A 8 14.88 14.95 11.44
N ARG A 9 15.82 15.78 10.98
CA ARG A 9 16.71 15.48 9.86
C ARG A 9 18.16 15.67 10.28
N LEU A 10 19.07 15.06 9.53
CA LEU A 10 20.48 15.18 9.81
C LEU A 10 20.98 16.60 9.48
N ARG A 11 21.79 17.18 10.37
CA ARG A 11 22.56 18.40 10.07
C ARG A 11 24.01 18.02 9.76
N PHE A 12 24.39 18.19 8.49
CA PHE A 12 25.76 17.97 8.03
C PHE A 12 26.71 19.07 8.51
N PHE A 13 27.93 18.69 8.86
CA PHE A 13 29.04 19.60 9.13
C PHE A 13 30.38 18.87 8.90
N THR A 14 31.43 19.63 8.60
CA THR A 14 32.76 19.07 8.29
C THR A 14 33.36 18.32 9.48
N GLY A 15 33.96 17.16 9.21
CA GLY A 15 34.61 16.34 10.24
C GLY A 15 33.67 15.39 10.99
N ARG A 16 32.37 15.39 10.69
CA ARG A 16 31.43 14.41 11.23
C ARG A 16 31.52 13.08 10.47
N LEU A 17 31.73 11.98 11.19
CA LEU A 17 31.55 10.64 10.65
C LEU A 17 30.06 10.30 10.54
N LEU A 18 29.63 9.76 9.41
CA LEU A 18 28.24 9.34 9.16
C LEU A 18 28.13 7.83 9.27
N THR A 19 27.08 7.38 9.96
CA THR A 19 26.76 5.95 10.16
C THR A 19 25.52 5.56 9.38
N ALA A 20 25.26 4.26 9.24
CA ALA A 20 24.02 3.76 8.65
C ALA A 20 22.78 4.37 9.36
N ALA A 21 22.81 4.50 10.68
CA ALA A 21 21.72 5.11 11.45
C ALA A 21 21.47 6.59 11.08
N ASP A 22 22.52 7.35 10.76
CA ASP A 22 22.38 8.74 10.30
C ASP A 22 21.69 8.82 8.93
N PHE A 23 22.01 7.89 8.02
CA PHE A 23 21.35 7.82 6.71
C PHE A 23 19.91 7.31 6.80
N THR A 24 19.65 6.30 7.63
CA THR A 24 18.29 5.82 7.91
C THR A 24 17.42 6.93 8.52
N LEU A 25 17.98 7.78 9.39
CA LEU A 25 17.28 8.94 9.93
C LEU A 25 16.86 9.92 8.82
N ASP A 26 17.75 10.24 7.89
CA ASP A 26 17.46 11.19 6.81
C ASP A 26 16.49 10.61 5.77
N GLN A 27 16.57 9.31 5.47
CA GLN A 27 15.59 8.60 4.64
C GLN A 27 14.20 8.62 5.28
N ASN A 28 14.10 8.28 6.57
CA ASN A 28 12.84 8.32 7.30
C ASN A 28 12.26 9.74 7.37
N TYR A 29 13.10 10.77 7.52
CA TYR A 29 12.66 12.15 7.48
C TYR A 29 11.93 12.49 6.17
N LEU A 30 12.55 12.15 5.03
CA LEU A 30 11.96 12.42 3.71
C LEU A 30 10.69 11.60 3.50
N ARG A 31 10.73 10.29 3.81
CA ARG A 31 9.57 9.39 3.68
C ARG A 31 8.39 9.89 4.51
N GLU A 32 8.58 10.19 5.79
CA GLU A 32 7.50 10.69 6.65
C GLU A 32 6.99 12.08 6.27
N LYS A 33 7.86 12.93 5.72
CA LYS A 33 7.45 14.23 5.18
C LYS A 33 6.55 14.07 3.95
N LEU A 34 6.89 13.14 3.05
CA LEU A 34 6.08 12.80 1.87
C LEU A 34 4.77 12.13 2.26
N LYS A 35 4.79 11.11 3.13
CA LYS A 35 3.58 10.49 3.67
C LYS A 35 2.64 11.53 4.29
N ARG A 36 3.19 12.49 5.04
CA ARG A 36 2.43 13.59 5.62
C ARG A 36 1.84 14.50 4.55
N HIS A 37 2.60 14.87 3.53
CA HIS A 37 2.11 15.65 2.40
C HIS A 37 0.93 14.94 1.71
N ASN A 38 1.12 13.67 1.37
CA ASN A 38 0.12 12.82 0.74
C ASN A 38 -1.18 12.76 1.55
N ARG A 39 -1.12 12.28 2.79
CA ARG A 39 -2.33 12.08 3.61
C ARG A 39 -3.04 13.38 4.03
N SER A 40 -2.30 14.50 4.12
CA SER A 40 -2.85 15.77 4.61
C SER A 40 -3.39 16.67 3.50
N LEU A 41 -2.76 16.64 2.31
CA LEU A 41 -3.14 17.51 1.20
C LEU A 41 -3.96 16.78 0.13
N HIS A 42 -3.66 15.51 -0.12
CA HIS A 42 -4.32 14.70 -1.15
C HIS A 42 -5.32 13.69 -0.56
N GLY A 43 -5.14 13.31 0.70
CA GLY A 43 -5.99 12.35 1.38
C GLY A 43 -5.58 10.91 1.07
N PHE A 44 -6.56 10.05 0.81
CA PHE A 44 -6.33 8.65 0.42
C PHE A 44 -7.32 8.21 -0.65
N GLY A 45 -6.98 7.15 -1.40
CA GLY A 45 -7.80 6.62 -2.49
C GLY A 45 -7.00 6.34 -3.75
N ILE A 46 -7.70 5.92 -4.79
CA ILE A 46 -7.15 5.69 -6.14
C ILE A 46 -6.83 7.05 -6.76
N VAL A 47 -5.60 7.22 -7.25
CA VAL A 47 -5.17 8.41 -7.99
C VAL A 47 -5.48 8.22 -9.48
N SER A 48 -5.09 7.07 -10.05
CA SER A 48 -5.38 6.72 -11.44
C SER A 48 -5.32 5.21 -11.65
N GLY A 49 -6.04 4.69 -12.66
CA GLY A 49 -6.03 3.27 -13.01
C GLY A 49 -6.64 2.35 -11.94
N LEU A 50 -5.98 1.22 -11.67
CA LEU A 50 -6.40 0.19 -10.70
C LEU A 50 -7.81 -0.38 -10.98
N GLU A 51 -8.26 -0.35 -12.23
CA GLU A 51 -9.54 -0.93 -12.60
C GLU A 51 -9.52 -2.44 -12.35
N VAL A 52 -10.49 -2.89 -11.55
CA VAL A 52 -10.71 -4.30 -11.29
C VAL A 52 -11.68 -4.85 -12.32
N SER A 53 -11.33 -5.99 -12.91
CA SER A 53 -12.19 -6.76 -13.80
C SER A 53 -12.28 -8.21 -13.35
N ALA A 54 -13.42 -8.86 -13.62
CA ALA A 54 -13.62 -10.27 -13.35
C ALA A 54 -14.20 -10.95 -14.60
N SER A 55 -13.48 -11.91 -15.16
CA SER A 55 -13.84 -12.63 -16.37
C SER A 55 -13.26 -14.04 -16.34
N ALA A 56 -13.97 -15.01 -16.91
CA ALA A 56 -13.51 -16.40 -17.07
C ALA A 56 -12.93 -17.04 -15.79
N GLY A 57 -13.50 -16.73 -14.62
CA GLY A 57 -12.98 -17.25 -13.35
C GLY A 57 -11.62 -16.69 -12.95
N GLN A 58 -11.28 -15.49 -13.41
CA GLN A 58 -10.10 -14.75 -12.97
C GLN A 58 -10.50 -13.32 -12.58
N ILE A 59 -9.85 -12.79 -11.55
CA ILE A 59 -9.89 -11.37 -11.21
C ILE A 59 -8.59 -10.76 -11.71
N SER A 60 -8.65 -9.59 -12.32
CA SER A 60 -7.46 -8.82 -12.64
C SER A 60 -7.58 -7.37 -12.21
N VAL A 61 -6.44 -6.78 -11.88
CA VAL A 61 -6.28 -5.38 -11.50
C VAL A 61 -5.36 -4.73 -12.53
N ALA A 62 -5.84 -3.66 -13.18
CA ALA A 62 -5.05 -2.90 -14.13
C ALA A 62 -3.93 -2.12 -13.44
N PRO A 63 -2.86 -1.72 -14.17
CA PRO A 63 -1.88 -0.77 -13.67
C PRO A 63 -2.50 0.51 -13.13
N GLY A 64 -1.85 1.16 -12.18
CA GLY A 64 -2.34 2.40 -11.59
C GLY A 64 -1.65 2.79 -10.30
N ILE A 65 -2.13 3.87 -9.69
CA ILE A 65 -1.55 4.48 -8.49
C ILE A 65 -2.66 4.74 -7.47
N ALA A 66 -2.36 4.49 -6.20
CA ALA A 66 -3.20 4.85 -5.07
C ALA A 66 -2.38 5.42 -3.91
N LEU A 67 -3.07 6.15 -3.03
CA LEU A 67 -2.57 6.55 -1.71
C LEU A 67 -3.34 5.79 -0.63
N ASP A 68 -2.63 5.21 0.33
CA ASP A 68 -3.26 4.64 1.52
C ASP A 68 -3.49 5.70 2.62
N CYS A 69 -4.06 5.28 3.74
CA CYS A 69 -4.37 6.19 4.86
C CYS A 69 -3.15 6.63 5.67
N GLU A 70 -2.01 5.96 5.55
CA GLU A 70 -0.76 6.39 6.18
C GLU A 70 -0.03 7.43 5.31
N GLY A 71 -0.37 7.47 4.01
CA GLY A 71 0.20 8.35 3.01
C GLY A 71 1.23 7.66 2.11
N ASN A 72 1.29 6.32 2.14
CA ASN A 72 2.13 5.55 1.23
C ASN A 72 1.57 5.62 -0.19
N GLU A 73 2.48 5.73 -1.16
CA GLU A 73 2.17 5.58 -2.57
C GLU A 73 2.21 4.10 -2.93
N ILE A 74 1.12 3.61 -3.52
CA ILE A 74 0.99 2.24 -3.99
C ILE A 74 0.98 2.29 -5.51
N VAL A 75 2.04 1.78 -6.13
CA VAL A 75 2.22 1.80 -7.59
C VAL A 75 2.13 0.38 -8.14
N VAL A 76 1.15 0.16 -9.02
CA VAL A 76 0.98 -1.08 -9.77
C VAL A 76 1.42 -0.83 -11.19
N CYS A 77 2.63 -1.28 -11.55
CA CYS A 77 3.22 -1.03 -12.88
C CYS A 77 2.60 -1.91 -13.97
N GLU A 78 2.22 -3.14 -13.62
CA GLU A 78 1.75 -4.16 -14.55
C GLU A 78 0.43 -4.77 -14.11
N LYS A 79 -0.34 -5.28 -15.07
CA LYS A 79 -1.62 -5.92 -14.80
C LYS A 79 -1.43 -7.13 -13.89
N GLN A 80 -2.12 -7.13 -12.76
CA GLN A 80 -2.09 -8.24 -11.80
C GLN A 80 -3.26 -9.19 -12.06
N VAL A 81 -3.01 -10.49 -12.07
CA VAL A 81 -4.04 -11.53 -12.20
C VAL A 81 -4.06 -12.36 -10.92
N LEU A 82 -5.22 -12.42 -10.27
CA LEU A 82 -5.41 -13.14 -9.02
C LEU A 82 -5.96 -14.54 -9.30
N SER A 83 -5.15 -15.55 -9.00
CA SER A 83 -5.50 -16.97 -9.17
C SER A 83 -6.25 -17.56 -7.97
N ALA A 84 -6.30 -16.85 -6.84
CA ALA A 84 -6.76 -17.37 -5.54
C ALA A 84 -8.29 -17.38 -5.34
N LEU A 85 -9.08 -17.54 -6.41
CA LEU A 85 -10.55 -17.56 -6.30
C LEU A 85 -11.10 -18.78 -5.55
N ALA A 86 -10.36 -19.89 -5.55
CA ALA A 86 -10.73 -21.10 -4.80
C ALA A 86 -10.83 -20.84 -3.29
N ALA A 87 -9.97 -19.97 -2.75
CA ALA A 87 -9.94 -19.63 -1.33
C ALA A 87 -11.19 -18.86 -0.86
N VAL A 88 -11.97 -18.31 -1.79
CA VAL A 88 -13.17 -17.52 -1.50
C VAL A 88 -14.46 -18.19 -1.98
N GLU A 89 -14.44 -19.51 -2.23
CA GLU A 89 -15.56 -20.23 -2.82
C GLU A 89 -16.86 -20.15 -2.02
N SER A 90 -16.76 -20.20 -0.70
CA SER A 90 -17.91 -20.13 0.21
C SER A 90 -18.46 -18.71 0.40
N TRP A 91 -17.83 -17.68 -0.19
CA TRP A 91 -18.19 -16.29 0.06
C TRP A 91 -19.19 -15.78 -0.99
N HIS A 92 -20.21 -15.05 -0.53
CA HIS A 92 -21.19 -14.39 -1.42
C HIS A 92 -20.72 -13.01 -1.92
N ALA A 93 -19.78 -12.40 -1.19
CA ALA A 93 -19.16 -11.13 -1.53
C ALA A 93 -17.70 -11.12 -1.07
N ALA A 94 -16.84 -10.46 -1.83
CA ALA A 94 -15.44 -10.25 -1.49
C ALA A 94 -15.06 -8.80 -1.81
N TYR A 95 -14.03 -8.28 -1.15
CA TYR A 95 -13.42 -6.99 -1.41
C TYR A 95 -12.00 -7.20 -1.91
N VAL A 96 -11.63 -6.44 -2.92
CA VAL A 96 -10.25 -6.38 -3.41
C VAL A 96 -9.56 -5.25 -2.67
N ASN A 97 -8.62 -5.61 -1.80
CA ASN A 97 -7.85 -4.69 -0.98
C ASN A 97 -6.41 -4.66 -1.49
N ILE A 98 -5.82 -3.48 -1.59
CA ILE A 98 -4.41 -3.31 -1.93
C ILE A 98 -3.69 -2.63 -0.77
N ARG A 99 -2.52 -3.14 -0.37
CA ARG A 99 -1.69 -2.53 0.67
C ARG A 99 -0.28 -2.30 0.17
N PHE A 100 0.34 -1.22 0.65
CA PHE A 100 1.77 -0.98 0.49
C PHE A 100 2.56 -2.07 1.22
N ALA A 101 3.67 -2.48 0.64
CA ALA A 101 4.64 -3.39 1.24
C ALA A 101 6.06 -2.91 0.92
N GLU A 102 7.00 -3.23 1.79
CA GLU A 102 8.43 -3.13 1.51
C GLU A 102 8.99 -4.55 1.51
N GLU A 103 9.73 -4.87 0.46
CA GLU A 103 10.40 -6.16 0.32
C GLU A 103 11.91 -5.96 0.33
N GLU A 104 12.61 -6.89 0.97
CA GLU A 104 14.07 -6.95 0.91
C GLU A 104 14.50 -7.29 -0.51
N GLY A 105 15.41 -6.48 -1.06
CA GLY A 105 15.90 -6.61 -2.42
C GLY A 105 17.18 -7.45 -2.49
N ASP A 106 18.18 -6.93 -3.17
CA ASP A 106 19.44 -7.64 -3.42
C ASP A 106 20.19 -7.88 -2.12
N PHE A 107 20.68 -9.10 -1.90
CA PHE A 107 21.47 -9.46 -0.72
C PHE A 107 22.96 -9.38 -1.03
N ILE A 108 23.74 -8.83 -0.10
CA ILE A 108 25.20 -8.80 -0.17
C ILE A 108 25.82 -9.54 1.01
N PRO A 109 26.99 -10.19 0.83
CA PRO A 109 27.75 -10.74 1.95
C PRO A 109 28.16 -9.64 2.94
N VAL A 110 27.97 -9.89 4.23
CA VAL A 110 28.41 -9.03 5.32
C VAL A 110 29.79 -9.49 5.74
N VAL A 111 30.74 -8.56 5.80
CA VAL A 111 32.08 -8.83 6.33
C VAL A 111 31.99 -8.92 7.86
N GLY A 112 32.24 -10.11 8.42
CA GLY A 112 32.25 -10.39 9.86
C GLY A 112 33.07 -11.64 10.19
N ASP A 113 33.17 -11.98 11.48
CA ASP A 113 33.98 -13.13 11.95
C ASP A 113 33.42 -14.49 11.50
N ASP A 114 32.13 -14.56 11.17
CA ASP A 114 31.46 -15.74 10.61
C ASP A 114 31.21 -15.57 9.10
N ALA A 115 31.73 -16.51 8.30
CA ALA A 115 31.89 -16.40 6.85
C ALA A 115 30.60 -16.49 6.00
N GLU A 116 29.42 -16.65 6.59
CA GLU A 116 28.16 -16.89 5.84
C GLU A 116 27.00 -15.97 6.24
N THR A 117 27.26 -14.73 6.65
CA THR A 117 26.17 -13.77 6.89
C THR A 117 25.91 -12.94 5.63
N SER A 118 24.69 -12.94 5.12
CA SER A 118 24.24 -12.01 4.07
C SER A 118 23.16 -11.07 4.62
N ALA A 119 23.11 -9.84 4.09
CA ALA A 119 22.12 -8.84 4.47
C ALA A 119 21.55 -8.13 3.23
N PRO A 120 20.30 -7.65 3.30
CA PRO A 120 19.70 -6.89 2.21
C PRO A 120 20.43 -5.57 2.03
N SER A 121 20.83 -5.29 0.79
CA SER A 121 21.47 -4.03 0.37
C SER A 121 20.47 -3.01 -0.17
N THR A 122 19.28 -3.47 -0.57
CA THR A 122 18.21 -2.62 -1.11
C THR A 122 16.87 -2.99 -0.49
N LEU A 123 15.97 -2.01 -0.42
CA LEU A 123 14.55 -2.19 -0.12
C LEU A 123 13.76 -1.80 -1.37
N ARG A 124 12.78 -2.62 -1.73
CA ARG A 124 11.89 -2.38 -2.87
C ARG A 124 10.51 -2.05 -2.35
N GLU A 125 9.98 -0.91 -2.78
CA GLU A 125 8.56 -0.60 -2.62
C GLU A 125 7.74 -1.54 -3.50
N SER A 126 6.74 -2.17 -2.89
CA SER A 126 5.89 -3.18 -3.48
C SER A 126 4.45 -3.01 -2.98
N PHE A 127 3.59 -3.95 -3.34
CA PHE A 127 2.22 -3.99 -2.89
C PHE A 127 1.72 -5.43 -2.79
N GLU A 128 0.70 -5.62 -1.99
CA GLU A 128 -0.03 -6.88 -1.93
C GLU A 128 -1.51 -6.66 -2.22
N ILE A 129 -2.08 -7.54 -3.04
CA ILE A 129 -3.51 -7.56 -3.32
C ILE A 129 -4.16 -8.73 -2.56
N ILE A 130 -5.11 -8.40 -1.70
CA ILE A 130 -5.76 -9.34 -0.79
C ILE A 130 -7.26 -9.36 -1.08
N LEU A 131 -7.82 -10.57 -1.21
CA LEU A 131 -9.26 -10.77 -1.20
C LEU A 131 -9.73 -10.98 0.24
N ALA A 132 -10.66 -10.16 0.72
CA ALA A 132 -11.20 -10.28 2.07
C ALA A 132 -12.73 -10.07 2.10
N GLN A 133 -13.39 -10.54 3.16
CA GLN A 133 -14.81 -10.23 3.40
C GLN A 133 -15.01 -8.81 3.95
N GLU A 134 -13.94 -8.17 4.43
CA GLU A 134 -13.98 -6.83 5.01
C GLU A 134 -13.60 -5.74 4.00
N ASN A 135 -14.35 -4.64 4.06
CA ASN A 135 -14.03 -3.39 3.38
C ASN A 135 -13.16 -2.53 4.29
N CYS A 136 -11.86 -2.45 4.00
CA CYS A 136 -10.90 -1.63 4.75
C CYS A 136 -11.24 -0.13 4.72
N ASN A 137 -12.04 0.34 3.75
CA ASN A 137 -12.50 1.73 3.71
C ASN A 137 -13.73 1.99 4.61
N ARG A 138 -14.29 0.97 5.28
CA ARG A 138 -15.55 1.09 6.04
C ARG A 138 -15.50 2.16 7.14
N GLY A 139 -14.37 2.28 7.84
CA GLY A 139 -14.16 3.25 8.92
C GLY A 139 -14.27 4.72 8.49
N HIS A 140 -14.22 4.99 7.18
CA HIS A 140 -14.16 6.34 6.62
C HIS A 140 -15.51 6.87 6.13
N ARG A 141 -16.57 6.05 6.22
CA ARG A 141 -17.92 6.42 5.75
C ARG A 141 -18.54 7.60 6.53
N HIS A 142 -18.08 7.83 7.77
CA HIS A 142 -18.60 8.85 8.69
C HIS A 142 -17.77 10.14 8.73
N VAL A 143 -16.65 10.20 8.02
CA VAL A 143 -15.82 11.41 8.00
C VAL A 143 -16.49 12.40 7.05
N ARG A 144 -16.81 13.61 7.54
CA ARG A 144 -17.48 14.67 6.76
C ARG A 144 -16.74 14.97 5.45
N ALA A 145 -15.41 14.84 5.46
CA ALA A 145 -14.56 14.76 4.29
C ALA A 145 -14.20 13.29 4.02
N ARG A 146 -14.91 12.62 3.11
CA ARG A 146 -14.69 11.21 2.73
C ARG A 146 -13.27 10.87 2.27
N TRP A 147 -12.49 11.89 1.93
CA TRP A 147 -11.12 11.82 1.43
C TRP A 147 -10.07 11.91 2.55
N GLN A 148 -10.47 12.27 3.76
CA GLN A 148 -9.51 12.51 4.84
C GLN A 148 -8.96 11.18 5.36
N ALA A 149 -7.65 11.01 5.21
CA ALA A 149 -6.94 9.83 5.67
C ALA A 149 -6.96 9.74 7.21
N CYS A 150 -7.13 8.52 7.75
CA CYS A 150 -7.15 8.31 9.21
C CYS A 150 -5.76 8.26 9.84
N GLY A 151 -4.68 8.22 9.03
CA GLY A 151 -3.30 8.13 9.50
C GLY A 151 -2.91 6.77 10.08
N LYS A 152 -3.74 5.73 9.91
CA LYS A 152 -3.45 4.37 10.41
C LYS A 152 -3.04 3.46 9.25
N PRO A 153 -2.12 2.51 9.48
CA PRO A 153 -1.74 1.53 8.48
C PRO A 153 -2.92 0.57 8.25
N HIS A 154 -3.46 0.57 7.03
CA HIS A 154 -4.41 -0.43 6.58
C HIS A 154 -4.47 -0.43 5.05
N ALA A 155 -4.89 -1.56 4.47
CA ALA A 155 -5.11 -1.67 3.03
C ALA A 155 -6.19 -0.70 2.53
N LEU A 156 -6.14 -0.33 1.25
CA LEU A 156 -7.16 0.41 0.54
C LEU A 156 -8.09 -0.56 -0.21
N THR A 157 -9.40 -0.47 0.01
CA THR A 157 -10.35 -1.25 -0.79
C THR A 157 -10.59 -0.58 -2.14
N ILE A 158 -10.25 -1.27 -3.24
CA ILE A 158 -10.35 -0.75 -4.62
C ILE A 158 -11.55 -1.31 -5.38
N ALA A 159 -12.10 -2.45 -4.96
CA ALA A 159 -13.32 -2.98 -5.56
C ALA A 159 -14.11 -3.88 -4.59
N LYS A 160 -15.39 -4.07 -4.92
CA LYS A 160 -16.22 -5.12 -4.35
C LYS A 160 -16.62 -6.09 -5.45
N LEU A 161 -16.56 -7.36 -5.13
CA LEU A 161 -16.97 -8.47 -5.97
C LEU A 161 -18.21 -9.12 -5.37
N ARG A 162 -19.08 -9.62 -6.24
CA ARG A 162 -20.23 -10.46 -5.88
C ARG A 162 -20.15 -11.77 -6.62
N ARG A 163 -20.53 -12.84 -5.91
CA ARG A 163 -20.66 -14.15 -6.51
C ARG A 163 -22.01 -14.22 -7.23
N GLY A 164 -21.98 -14.40 -8.55
CA GLY A 164 -23.15 -14.83 -9.33
C GLY A 164 -23.33 -16.35 -9.26
N ALA A 165 -24.31 -16.89 -9.99
CA ALA A 165 -24.55 -18.33 -10.04
C ALA A 165 -23.32 -19.13 -10.52
N GLU A 166 -22.59 -18.59 -11.51
CA GLU A 166 -21.50 -19.31 -12.18
C GLU A 166 -20.14 -18.59 -12.12
N ALA A 167 -20.12 -17.28 -11.83
CA ALA A 167 -18.90 -16.50 -11.88
C ALA A 167 -18.93 -15.29 -10.94
N TRP A 168 -17.74 -14.88 -10.51
CA TRP A 168 -17.51 -13.61 -9.84
C TRP A 168 -17.71 -12.44 -10.81
N ARG A 169 -18.33 -11.38 -10.32
CA ARG A 169 -18.52 -10.12 -11.05
C ARG A 169 -18.21 -8.93 -10.16
N VAL A 170 -17.69 -7.87 -10.76
CA VAL A 170 -17.46 -6.60 -10.07
C VAL A 170 -18.80 -5.92 -9.77
N ASP A 171 -19.02 -5.54 -8.52
CA ASP A 171 -20.21 -4.83 -8.08
C ASP A 171 -20.15 -3.37 -8.53
N ARG A 172 -20.87 -3.06 -9.62
CA ARG A 172 -20.93 -1.70 -10.19
C ARG A 172 -21.51 -0.64 -9.25
N ARG A 173 -22.19 -1.04 -8.17
CA ARG A 173 -22.71 -0.11 -7.16
C ARG A 173 -21.65 0.29 -6.14
N TYR A 174 -20.55 -0.47 -6.04
CA TYR A 174 -19.43 -0.09 -5.20
C TYR A 174 -18.66 1.04 -5.89
N ARG A 175 -18.50 2.16 -5.18
CA ARG A 175 -17.67 3.27 -5.61
C ARG A 175 -16.42 3.26 -4.75
N ALA A 176 -15.31 2.87 -5.35
CA ALA A 176 -14.00 3.03 -4.73
C ALA A 176 -13.74 4.52 -4.50
N LEU A 177 -12.93 4.80 -3.48
CA LEU A 177 -12.52 6.17 -3.18
C LEU A 177 -11.46 6.58 -4.20
N ALA A 178 -11.71 7.66 -4.94
CA ALA A 178 -10.79 8.20 -5.95
C ALA A 178 -10.43 9.65 -5.63
N ILE A 179 -9.14 9.96 -5.51
CA ILE A 179 -8.65 11.31 -5.28
C ILE A 179 -8.98 12.16 -6.52
N LYS A 180 -9.51 13.36 -6.30
CA LYS A 180 -9.90 14.31 -7.35
C LYS A 180 -8.82 15.34 -7.59
#